data_AF-A0A9E4T4Q5-F1
#
_entry.id   AF-A0A9E4T4Q5-F1
#
_cell.length_a   1.000
_cell.length_b   1.000
_cell.length_c   1.000
_cell.angle_alpha   90.00
_cell.angle_beta   90.00
_cell.angle_gamma   90.00
#
_symmetry.space_group_name_H-M   'P 1'
#
loop_
_entity.id
_entity.type
_entity.pdbx_description
1 polymer ?
#
loop_
_entity_poly.entity_id
_entity_poly.type
_entity_poly.pdbx_seq_one_letter_code
_entity_poly.pdbx_strand_id
1 'polypeptide(L)' 'MTPDYDLVVVGSGPGGYVAAIRAGQLGMKTAIVEREALGGVCLNWGCIP' A
#
# COMPACT_ATOMS: atom_id res chain seq x y z
N MET A 1 -11.75 4.03 22.25
CA MET A 1 -11.10 3.13 21.27
C MET A 1 -10.15 4.00 20.48
N THR A 2 -8.84 3.86 20.71
CA THR A 2 -7.84 4.47 19.82
C THR A 2 -7.86 3.71 18.50
N PRO A 3 -7.82 4.37 17.34
CA PRO A 3 -7.75 3.68 16.07
C PRO A 3 -6.48 2.82 16.02
N ASP A 4 -6.61 1.56 15.58
CA ASP A 4 -5.48 0.63 15.51
C ASP A 4 -4.46 1.03 14.45
N TYR A 5 -4.82 1.86 13.48
CA TYR A 5 -3.95 2.33 12.40
C TYR A 5 -4.16 3.82 12.17
N ASP A 6 -3.09 4.53 11.84
CA ASP A 6 -3.12 5.95 11.50
C ASP A 6 -3.51 6.16 10.03
N LEU A 7 -3.17 5.19 9.16
CA LEU A 7 -3.46 5.22 7.73
C LEU A 7 -3.80 3.81 7.22
N VAL A 8 -4.85 3.71 6.40
CA VAL A 8 -5.19 2.50 5.65
C VAL A 8 -5.17 2.82 4.16
N VAL A 9 -4.35 2.11 3.40
CA VAL A 9 -4.25 2.25 1.94
C VAL A 9 -5.00 1.10 1.28
N VAL A 10 -5.95 1.41 0.40
CA VAL A 10 -6.69 0.42 -0.38
C VAL A 10 -6.08 0.29 -1.77
N GLY A 11 -5.57 -0.90 -2.07
CA GLY A 11 -4.81 -1.20 -3.27
C GLY A 11 -3.32 -0.98 -3.08
N SER A 12 -2.54 -1.93 -3.61
CA SER A 12 -1.09 -2.01 -3.47
C SER A 12 -0.38 -1.86 -4.82
N GLY A 13 -0.97 -1.11 -5.75
CA GLY A 13 -0.31 -0.71 -6.99
C GLY A 13 0.87 0.25 -6.77
N PRO A 14 1.51 0.76 -7.84
CA PRO A 14 2.68 1.63 -7.75
C PRO A 14 2.49 2.86 -6.87
N GLY A 15 1.29 3.45 -6.84
CA GLY A 15 0.99 4.53 -5.90
C GLY A 15 0.74 4.03 -4.47
N GLY A 16 0.04 2.91 -4.32
CA GLY A 16 -0.43 2.39 -3.04
C GLY A 16 0.69 1.92 -2.13
N TYR A 17 1.56 1.04 -2.63
CA TYR A 17 2.67 0.55 -1.79
C TYR A 17 3.70 1.67 -1.50
N VAL A 18 3.92 2.61 -2.43
CA VAL A 18 4.82 3.76 -2.19
C VAL A 18 4.27 4.69 -1.13
N ALA A 19 2.97 5.01 -1.19
CA ALA A 19 2.31 5.82 -0.17
C ALA A 19 2.41 5.17 1.21
N ALA A 20 2.16 3.86 1.29
CA ALA A 20 2.25 3.12 2.54
C ALA A 20 3.68 3.03 3.10
N ILE A 21 4.68 2.82 2.24
CA ILE A 21 6.10 2.86 2.64
C ILE A 21 6.44 4.24 3.17
N ARG A 22 6.03 5.31 2.48
CA ARG A 22 6.33 6.68 2.90
C ARG A 22 5.65 7.02 4.23
N ALA A 23 4.41 6.57 4.45
CA ALA A 23 3.71 6.74 5.71
C ALA A 23 4.42 6.00 6.86
N GLY A 24 4.88 4.76 6.63
CA GLY A 24 5.69 4.02 7.59
C GLY A 24 7.01 4.71 7.94
N GLN A 25 7.70 5.30 6.96
CA GLN A 25 8.90 6.11 7.19
C GLN A 25 8.64 7.38 8.01
N LEU A 26 7.42 7.93 7.95
CA LEU A 26 6.99 9.08 8.75
C LEU A 26 6.47 8.68 10.14
N GLY A 27 6.56 7.38 10.50
CA GLY A 27 6.17 6.87 11.82
C GLY A 27 4.69 6.53 11.97
N MET A 28 3.91 6.54 10.88
CA MET A 28 2.49 6.17 10.91
C MET A 28 2.34 4.65 10.94
N LYS A 29 1.50 4.14 11.86
CA LYS A 29 1.07 2.74 11.85
C LYS A 29 0.13 2.54 10.67
N THR A 30 0.67 2.02 9.57
CA THR A 30 0.01 1.96 8.27
C THR A 30 -0.41 0.53 7.92
N ALA A 31 -1.64 0.34 7.43
CA ALA A 31 -2.10 -0.90 6.83
C ALA A 31 -2.30 -0.76 5.32
N ILE A 32 -2.08 -1.85 4.58
CA ILE A 32 -2.47 -1.97 3.17
C ILE A 32 -3.52 -3.07 3.08
N VAL A 33 -4.57 -2.82 2.31
CA VAL A 33 -5.56 -3.83 1.92
C VAL A 33 -5.46 -4.04 0.42
N GLU A 34 -5.04 -5.23 0.02
CA GLU A 34 -4.98 -5.67 -1.37
C GLU A 34 -5.82 -6.95 -1.51
N ARG A 35 -6.60 -7.04 -2.59
CA ARG A 35 -7.41 -8.21 -2.90
C ARG A 35 -6.59 -9.28 -3.62
N GLU A 36 -5.65 -8.86 -4.46
CA GLU A 36 -4.93 -9.71 -5.38
C GLU A 36 -3.42 -9.68 -5.13
N ALA A 37 -2.60 -9.27 -6.10
CA ALA A 37 -1.14 -9.27 -6.00
C ALA A 37 -0.56 -7.89 -5.66
N LEU A 38 0.46 -7.88 -4.79
CA LEU A 38 1.25 -6.68 -4.49
C LEU A 38 1.92 -6.14 -5.76
N GLY A 39 2.01 -4.82 -5.87
CA GLY A 39 2.54 -4.13 -7.05
C GLY A 39 1.48 -3.83 -8.11
N GLY A 40 0.28 -4.40 -7.99
CA GLY A 40 -0.87 -4.14 -8.86
C GLY A 40 -0.57 -4.36 -10.34
N VAL A 41 -1.25 -3.60 -11.21
CA VAL A 41 -1.14 -3.75 -12.67
C VAL A 41 0.30 -3.58 -13.16
N CYS A 42 1.02 -2.57 -12.67
CA CYS A 42 2.33 -2.23 -13.23
C CYS A 42 3.36 -3.35 -13.04
N LEU A 43 3.34 -4.06 -11.92
CA LEU A 43 4.33 -5.10 -11.62
C LEU A 43 3.93 -6.50 -12.09
N ASN A 44 2.64 -6.77 -12.27
CA ASN A 44 2.16 -8.14 -12.52
C ASN A 44 1.55 -8.34 -13.92
N TRP A 45 1.06 -7.28 -14.57
CA TRP A 45 0.35 -7.39 -15.86
C TRP A 45 0.59 -6.20 -16.81
N GLY A 46 1.60 -5.37 -16.52
CA GLY A 46 1.75 -4.06 -17.14
C GLY A 46 3.19 -3.73 -17.48
N CYS A 47 3.81 -2.86 -16.69
CA CYS A 47 5.14 -2.30 -16.95
C CYS A 47 6.26 -3.36 -16.94
N ILE A 48 6.18 -4.29 -15.99
CA ILE A 48 7.13 -5.38 -15.80
C ILE A 48 6.31 -6.68 -15.97
N PRO A 49 6.57 -7.50 -17.01
CA PRO A 49 5.92 -8.79 -17.18
C PRO A 49 6.59 -9.90 -16.36
#